data_AF-Q7PWH0-F1
#
_entry.id   AF-Q7PWH0-F1
#
_cell.length_a   1.000
_cell.length_b   1.000
_cell.length_c   1.000
_cell.angle_alpha   90.00
_cell.angle_beta   90.00
_cell.angle_gamma   90.00
#
_symmetry.space_group_name_H-M   'P 1'
#
loop_
_entity.id
_entity.type
_entity.pdbx_description
1 polymer ?
#
loop_
_entity_poly.entity_id
_entity_poly.type
_entity_poly.pdbx_seq_one_letter_code
_entity_poly.pdbx_strand_id
1 'polypeptide(L)'
;MGNKTSCCSYTSPPPTRKAKEAPVFEEHMPEGELSANNLQHISEREGDDGEHDPSVDPSAGTMFLERSKQSLENGMTRKKSQHQIVPQGGGGGGSGGMLKKSSSCSTIYLDDSTVSQPNLKNTVKCVSLAIYYHIKNRTSERRIDIFDEKLHPLTRDPVPDDYDRHNPEHRQIYKFVRTLFNAAQLTAECAIITLVYLERLLTYAELDIASCNWKRIVLGAILLASKVWDDQAVWNVDYCQILKDITVEDMNELERQFLELLQFNINVPSSVYAKYYFDLRTLAEANDLSFPTEPLSKERAQKLEAMSRVMQDKATAEALKNGMKKWSSIDNIHQQGGIRRSVAILS
;
A
#
# COMPACT_ATOMS: atom_id res chain seq x y z
N MET A 1 -65.38 -2.06 -7.99
CA MET A 1 -64.09 -2.63 -8.43
C MET A 1 -63.60 -1.82 -9.63
N GLY A 2 -62.35 -1.33 -9.63
CA GLY A 2 -61.74 -0.69 -10.80
C GLY A 2 -60.80 0.46 -10.45
N ASN A 3 -59.51 0.26 -10.69
CA ASN A 3 -58.34 1.14 -10.50
C ASN A 3 -58.41 2.53 -11.13
N LYS A 4 -57.54 3.45 -10.63
CA LYS A 4 -56.57 4.32 -11.38
C LYS A 4 -55.89 5.29 -10.39
N THR A 5 -54.59 5.13 -10.07
CA THR A 5 -53.40 5.82 -10.67
C THR A 5 -53.49 7.35 -10.72
N SER A 6 -52.57 8.03 -10.02
CA SER A 6 -52.22 9.43 -10.28
C SER A 6 -50.69 9.55 -10.42
N CYS A 7 -50.26 9.98 -11.60
CA CYS A 7 -48.91 10.39 -11.94
C CYS A 7 -49.03 11.80 -12.53
N CYS A 8 -48.27 12.78 -12.03
CA CYS A 8 -48.12 14.09 -12.67
C CYS A 8 -46.68 14.23 -13.17
N SER A 9 -46.54 14.33 -14.49
CA SER A 9 -45.32 14.56 -15.24
C SER A 9 -45.33 16.00 -15.82
N TYR A 10 -44.20 16.71 -15.72
CA TYR A 10 -43.93 17.94 -16.48
C TYR A 10 -42.88 17.69 -17.56
N THR A 11 -43.17 18.13 -18.78
CA THR A 11 -42.39 18.00 -20.01
C THR A 11 -41.45 19.19 -20.23
N SER A 12 -40.24 18.94 -20.72
CA SER A 12 -39.29 19.97 -21.20
C SER A 12 -39.23 19.96 -22.75
N PRO A 13 -39.06 21.13 -23.41
CA PRO A 13 -39.10 21.23 -24.88
C PRO A 13 -37.72 20.98 -25.56
N PRO A 14 -37.69 20.56 -26.85
CA PRO A 14 -36.45 20.21 -27.56
C PRO A 14 -35.78 21.38 -28.32
N PRO A 15 -34.48 21.28 -28.65
CA PRO A 15 -33.72 22.36 -29.29
C PRO A 15 -33.79 22.33 -30.82
N THR A 16 -33.82 23.52 -31.45
CA THR A 16 -33.82 23.72 -32.90
C THR A 16 -32.41 24.00 -33.44
N ARG A 17 -32.07 23.38 -34.59
CA ARG A 17 -30.83 23.60 -35.35
C ARG A 17 -31.01 24.75 -36.37
N LYS A 18 -30.01 25.64 -36.50
CA LYS A 18 -29.73 26.39 -37.74
C LYS A 18 -28.22 26.52 -37.96
N ALA A 19 -27.81 26.46 -39.23
CA ALA A 19 -26.42 26.40 -39.68
C ALA A 19 -26.02 27.64 -40.50
N LYS A 20 -24.75 28.02 -40.33
CA LYS A 20 -23.79 28.77 -41.19
C LYS A 20 -24.05 30.23 -41.55
N GLU A 21 -23.09 31.08 -41.18
CA GLU A 21 -22.35 31.98 -42.10
C GLU A 21 -21.01 32.37 -41.44
N ALA A 22 -19.95 32.48 -42.24
CA ALA A 22 -18.60 32.86 -41.82
C ALA A 22 -18.22 34.19 -42.48
N PRO A 23 -17.44 35.03 -41.80
CA PRO A 23 -16.42 35.79 -42.50
C PRO A 23 -15.02 35.63 -41.88
N VAL A 24 -14.06 35.76 -42.79
CA VAL A 24 -12.61 35.75 -42.68
C VAL A 24 -12.11 36.81 -41.70
N PHE A 25 -11.12 36.49 -40.86
CA PHE A 25 -10.34 37.49 -40.13
C PHE A 25 -8.86 37.35 -40.51
N GLU A 26 -8.33 38.44 -41.05
CA GLU A 26 -6.91 38.65 -41.35
C GLU A 26 -6.06 38.66 -40.08
N GLU A 27 -4.80 38.28 -40.29
CA GLU A 27 -3.72 38.12 -39.33
C GLU A 27 -3.18 39.49 -38.87
N HIS A 28 -3.17 39.78 -37.57
CA HIS A 28 -2.10 40.55 -36.91
C HIS A 28 -2.19 40.43 -35.37
N MET A 29 -1.18 39.79 -34.77
CA MET A 29 -0.95 39.75 -33.33
C MET A 29 -0.49 41.12 -32.79
N PRO A 30 -0.90 41.48 -31.57
CA PRO A 30 -0.01 42.09 -30.60
C PRO A 30 0.30 41.10 -29.47
N GLU A 31 1.58 41.00 -29.14
CA GLU A 31 2.13 40.13 -28.10
C GLU A 31 1.59 40.47 -26.70
N GLY A 32 1.33 39.43 -25.92
CA GLY A 32 1.45 39.50 -24.46
C GLY A 32 0.15 39.58 -23.66
N GLU A 33 -0.70 38.54 -23.70
CA GLU A 33 -1.61 38.24 -22.57
C GLU A 33 -1.68 36.73 -22.33
N LEU A 34 -1.20 36.31 -21.16
CA LEU A 34 -1.33 34.95 -20.66
C LEU A 34 -2.82 34.63 -20.40
N SER A 35 -3.29 33.52 -20.95
CA SER A 35 -4.66 33.03 -20.75
C SER A 35 -4.91 32.77 -19.26
N ALA A 36 -5.77 33.57 -18.65
CA ALA A 36 -6.13 33.53 -17.24
C ALA A 36 -7.06 32.36 -16.84
N ASN A 37 -6.93 31.18 -17.49
CA ASN A 37 -7.77 30.01 -17.20
C ASN A 37 -7.04 28.66 -17.15
N ASN A 38 -5.71 28.63 -16.98
CA ASN A 38 -5.00 27.41 -16.61
C ASN A 38 -4.67 27.45 -15.12
N LEU A 39 -5.62 27.02 -14.28
CA LEU A 39 -5.29 26.60 -12.92
C LEU A 39 -4.41 25.35 -13.04
N GLN A 40 -3.12 25.52 -12.80
CA GLN A 40 -2.15 24.42 -12.71
C GLN A 40 -2.67 23.35 -11.74
N HIS A 41 -2.62 22.08 -12.15
CA HIS A 41 -2.97 20.96 -11.29
C HIS A 41 -1.98 20.91 -10.11
N ILE A 42 -2.43 20.51 -8.92
CA ILE A 42 -1.64 20.60 -7.67
C ILE A 42 -0.30 19.84 -7.80
N SER A 43 -0.28 18.76 -8.60
CA SER A 43 0.92 17.98 -8.93
C SER A 43 1.99 18.73 -9.73
N GLU A 44 1.67 19.87 -10.35
CA GLU A 44 2.56 20.67 -11.20
C GLU A 44 3.13 21.89 -10.45
N ARG A 45 2.73 22.09 -9.18
CA ARG A 45 3.09 23.26 -8.37
C ARG A 45 4.33 23.04 -7.49
N GLU A 46 4.75 21.80 -7.30
CA GLU A 46 5.90 21.47 -6.45
C GLU A 46 7.13 21.26 -7.34
N GLY A 47 8.15 22.10 -7.14
CA GLY A 47 9.46 21.91 -7.75
C GLY A 47 10.15 20.66 -7.18
N ASP A 48 10.91 19.97 -8.03
CA ASP A 48 11.77 18.83 -7.72
C ASP A 48 12.98 19.21 -6.84
N ASP A 49 12.76 20.01 -5.80
CA ASP A 49 13.79 20.52 -4.90
C ASP A 49 13.71 19.83 -3.53
N GLY A 50 13.28 18.56 -3.52
CA GLY A 50 13.36 17.69 -2.35
C GLY A 50 14.60 16.82 -2.41
N GLU A 51 15.49 16.98 -1.43
CA GLU A 51 16.44 15.95 -1.00
C GLU A 51 15.81 14.56 -1.20
N HIS A 52 16.44 13.70 -2.03
CA HIS A 52 15.84 12.46 -2.54
C HIS A 52 15.09 11.70 -1.44
N ASP A 53 13.74 11.68 -1.50
CA ASP A 53 12.92 10.87 -0.61
C ASP A 53 13.43 9.42 -0.68
N PRO A 54 13.98 8.85 0.40
CA PRO A 54 14.62 7.53 0.33
C PRO A 54 13.63 6.41 -0.01
N SER A 55 12.31 6.66 0.17
CA SER A 55 11.29 5.71 -0.27
C SER A 55 11.13 5.65 -1.79
N VAL A 56 11.48 6.72 -2.52
CA VAL A 56 11.37 6.79 -3.99
C VAL A 56 12.59 6.29 -4.74
N ASP A 57 13.75 6.14 -4.08
CA ASP A 57 14.95 5.58 -4.70
C ASP A 57 14.68 4.13 -5.16
N PRO A 58 14.70 3.84 -6.48
CA PRO A 58 14.45 2.50 -7.01
C PRO A 58 15.56 1.50 -6.69
N SER A 59 16.78 1.99 -6.38
CA SER A 59 17.97 1.17 -6.12
C SER A 59 18.17 0.87 -4.63
N ALA A 60 17.67 1.74 -3.75
CA ALA A 60 17.68 1.52 -2.31
C ALA A 60 16.62 0.48 -1.91
N GLY A 61 16.93 -0.42 -0.97
CA GLY A 61 15.92 -1.28 -0.34
C GLY A 61 15.02 -0.48 0.61
N THR A 62 13.90 -1.06 1.05
CA THR A 62 13.14 -0.50 2.19
C THR A 62 13.91 -0.63 3.50
N MET A 63 13.75 0.32 4.41
CA MET A 63 14.52 0.33 5.67
C MET A 63 14.19 -0.89 6.54
N PHE A 64 12.93 -1.34 6.56
CA PHE A 64 12.51 -2.50 7.34
C PHE A 64 13.18 -3.77 6.84
N LEU A 65 13.37 -3.90 5.53
CA LEU A 65 13.99 -5.08 4.95
C LEU A 65 15.48 -5.11 5.29
N GLU A 66 16.15 -3.96 5.28
CA GLU A 66 17.53 -3.83 5.76
C GLU A 66 17.64 -4.15 7.25
N ARG A 67 16.80 -3.54 8.10
CA ARG A 67 16.78 -3.82 9.54
C ARG A 67 16.47 -5.28 9.82
N SER A 68 15.61 -5.94 9.05
CA SER A 68 15.34 -7.37 9.24
C SER A 68 16.60 -8.24 9.06
N LYS A 69 17.49 -7.88 8.13
CA LYS A 69 18.74 -8.62 7.84
C LYS A 69 19.75 -8.51 8.99
N GLN A 70 19.85 -7.34 9.64
CA GLN A 70 20.74 -7.16 10.78
C GLN A 70 20.39 -8.09 11.95
N SER A 71 19.10 -8.40 12.14
CA SER A 71 18.70 -9.41 13.13
C SER A 71 19.02 -10.85 12.73
N LEU A 72 19.17 -11.14 11.43
CA LEU A 72 19.56 -12.48 10.93
C LEU A 72 21.06 -12.71 11.11
N GLU A 73 21.88 -11.67 10.94
CA GLU A 73 23.33 -11.71 11.17
C GLU A 73 23.71 -11.81 12.66
N ASN A 74 22.91 -11.20 13.54
CA ASN A 74 23.12 -11.24 15.00
C ASN A 74 22.58 -12.50 15.71
N GLY A 75 22.28 -13.59 14.99
CA GLY A 75 22.07 -14.91 15.60
C GLY A 75 20.77 -15.66 15.29
N MET A 76 20.31 -15.71 14.03
CA MET A 76 19.33 -16.72 13.60
C MET A 76 19.50 -17.02 12.10
N THR A 77 20.44 -17.91 11.79
CA THR A 77 20.60 -18.44 10.43
C THR A 77 19.44 -19.36 10.07
N ARG A 78 18.56 -18.91 9.17
CA ARG A 78 17.92 -19.78 8.18
C ARG A 78 18.01 -19.13 6.79
N LYS A 79 19.23 -19.02 6.25
CA LYS A 79 19.41 -19.03 4.80
C LYS A 79 19.00 -20.42 4.29
N LYS A 80 17.69 -20.66 4.13
CA LYS A 80 17.23 -21.79 3.32
C LYS A 80 17.51 -21.42 1.87
N SER A 81 18.63 -21.91 1.36
CA SER A 81 18.89 -21.98 -0.07
C SER A 81 17.68 -22.62 -0.76
N GLN A 82 17.22 -21.99 -1.85
CA GLN A 82 16.13 -22.43 -2.70
C GLN A 82 16.46 -23.71 -3.51
N HIS A 83 17.60 -24.37 -3.24
CA HIS A 83 18.12 -25.49 -4.03
C HIS A 83 18.61 -26.69 -3.20
N GLN A 84 17.81 -27.24 -2.29
CA GLN A 84 18.12 -28.57 -1.74
C GLN A 84 16.97 -29.57 -1.96
N ILE A 85 17.11 -30.31 -3.06
CA ILE A 85 16.55 -31.64 -3.24
C ILE A 85 17.43 -32.58 -2.42
N VAL A 86 16.96 -33.04 -1.26
CA VAL A 86 17.54 -34.21 -0.57
C VAL A 86 16.40 -35.18 -0.28
N PRO A 87 16.43 -36.41 -0.83
CA PRO A 87 15.61 -37.50 -0.34
C PRO A 87 16.40 -38.22 0.75
N GLN A 88 15.89 -38.24 1.98
CA GLN A 88 16.33 -39.27 2.92
C GLN A 88 15.17 -39.73 3.80
N GLY A 89 14.78 -40.98 3.57
CA GLY A 89 13.96 -41.74 4.50
C GLY A 89 14.76 -42.08 5.76
N GLY A 90 14.02 -42.39 6.83
CA GLY A 90 14.55 -42.99 8.04
C GLY A 90 14.30 -42.16 9.30
N GLY A 91 13.25 -42.53 10.03
CA GLY A 91 13.14 -42.52 11.50
C GLY A 91 13.56 -41.25 12.27
N GLY A 92 12.56 -40.52 12.79
CA GLY A 92 12.77 -39.57 13.88
C GLY A 92 11.69 -38.50 13.94
N GLY A 93 10.85 -38.55 14.97
CA GLY A 93 9.68 -37.68 15.17
C GLY A 93 10.03 -36.21 15.42
N GLY A 94 10.43 -35.49 14.37
CA GLY A 94 10.42 -34.04 14.32
C GLY A 94 9.40 -33.57 13.30
N SER A 95 8.65 -32.51 13.60
CA SER A 95 7.74 -31.83 12.66
C SER A 95 8.50 -31.45 11.38
N GLY A 96 8.44 -32.34 10.39
CA GLY A 96 9.03 -32.14 9.08
C GLY A 96 8.28 -31.02 8.39
N GLY A 97 8.94 -29.87 8.24
CA GLY A 97 8.37 -28.76 7.49
C GLY A 97 7.98 -29.23 6.09
N MET A 98 6.70 -29.04 5.74
CA MET A 98 6.14 -29.39 4.45
C MET A 98 7.00 -28.76 3.35
N LEU A 99 7.55 -29.57 2.42
CA LEU A 99 8.36 -29.07 1.31
C LEU A 99 7.52 -28.05 0.51
N LYS A 100 8.02 -26.81 0.37
CA LYS A 100 7.38 -25.78 -0.45
C LYS A 100 7.37 -26.28 -1.90
N LYS A 101 6.17 -26.51 -2.45
CA LYS A 101 5.99 -26.90 -3.86
C LYS A 101 6.30 -25.69 -4.73
N SER A 102 7.10 -25.90 -5.77
CA SER A 102 7.52 -24.84 -6.69
C SER A 102 6.68 -24.90 -7.98
N SER A 103 6.45 -23.75 -8.60
CA SER A 103 5.80 -23.66 -9.91
C SER A 103 6.64 -24.34 -11.00
N SER A 104 5.99 -25.02 -11.93
CA SER A 104 6.56 -25.66 -13.11
C SER A 104 5.84 -25.21 -14.38
N CYS A 105 6.27 -25.70 -15.55
CA CYS A 105 5.60 -25.40 -16.83
C CYS A 105 4.14 -25.92 -16.90
N SER A 106 3.78 -26.92 -16.10
CA SER A 106 2.45 -27.55 -16.09
C SER A 106 1.59 -27.17 -14.88
N THR A 107 2.21 -26.69 -13.80
CA THR A 107 1.51 -26.42 -12.54
C THR A 107 2.08 -25.16 -11.91
N ILE A 108 1.27 -24.12 -11.83
CA ILE A 108 1.64 -22.86 -11.20
C ILE A 108 1.06 -22.85 -9.80
N TYR A 109 1.89 -22.63 -8.78
CA TYR A 109 1.46 -22.46 -7.40
C TYR A 109 1.41 -20.97 -7.07
N LEU A 110 0.25 -20.49 -6.59
CA LEU A 110 0.03 -19.08 -6.30
C LEU A 110 -0.75 -18.92 -4.99
N ASP A 111 -0.41 -17.91 -4.20
CA ASP A 111 -1.26 -17.43 -3.11
C ASP A 111 -2.27 -16.40 -3.64
N ASP A 112 -3.40 -16.20 -2.96
CA ASP A 112 -4.44 -15.23 -3.36
C ASP A 112 -4.09 -13.78 -3.02
N SER A 113 -2.80 -13.47 -2.86
CA SER A 113 -2.31 -12.12 -2.60
C SER A 113 -1.65 -11.59 -3.87
N THR A 114 -2.23 -10.56 -4.48
CA THR A 114 -1.59 -9.84 -5.60
C THR A 114 -1.24 -8.42 -5.18
N VAL A 115 -0.41 -7.72 -5.96
CA VAL A 115 -0.12 -6.30 -5.72
C VAL A 115 -1.41 -5.49 -5.69
N SER A 116 -2.37 -5.83 -6.56
CA SER A 116 -3.66 -5.12 -6.67
C SER A 116 -4.71 -5.56 -5.64
N GLN A 117 -4.54 -6.72 -5.01
CA GLN A 117 -5.44 -7.27 -3.98
C GLN A 117 -4.61 -8.01 -2.93
N PRO A 118 -3.91 -7.30 -2.05
CA PRO A 118 -3.12 -7.93 -1.00
C PRO A 118 -4.00 -8.62 0.05
N ASN A 119 -3.51 -9.71 0.63
CA ASN A 119 -4.22 -10.35 1.74
C ASN A 119 -4.05 -9.55 3.05
N LEU A 120 -5.13 -8.92 3.54
CA LEU A 120 -5.13 -8.08 4.74
C LEU A 120 -4.47 -8.74 5.96
N LYS A 121 -4.85 -9.98 6.28
CA LYS A 121 -4.33 -10.69 7.46
C LYS A 121 -2.82 -10.88 7.39
N ASN A 122 -2.29 -11.13 6.20
CA ASN A 122 -0.84 -11.28 5.99
C ASN A 122 -0.12 -9.95 6.04
N THR A 123 -0.65 -8.97 5.32
CA THR A 123 -0.06 -7.65 5.27
C THR A 123 0.05 -7.07 6.67
N VAL A 124 -1.01 -7.14 7.49
CA VAL A 124 -0.96 -6.66 8.89
C VAL A 124 0.07 -7.41 9.72
N LYS A 125 0.20 -8.74 9.58
CA LYS A 125 1.25 -9.51 10.28
C LYS A 125 2.66 -9.09 9.87
N CYS A 126 2.89 -8.88 8.58
CA CYS A 126 4.19 -8.54 8.02
C CYS A 126 4.58 -7.10 8.34
N VAL A 127 3.64 -6.15 8.24
CA VAL A 127 3.83 -4.76 8.68
C VAL A 127 4.16 -4.71 10.18
N SER A 128 3.45 -5.48 11.01
CA SER A 128 3.76 -5.58 12.44
C SER A 128 5.17 -6.14 12.70
N LEU A 129 5.63 -7.05 11.83
CA LEU A 129 6.98 -7.62 11.91
C LEU A 129 8.05 -6.61 11.44
N ALA A 130 7.77 -5.83 10.40
CA ALA A 130 8.61 -4.73 9.96
C ALA A 130 8.81 -3.70 11.10
N ILE A 131 7.71 -3.27 11.72
CA ILE A 131 7.73 -2.38 12.90
C ILE A 131 8.57 -2.99 14.04
N TYR A 132 8.39 -4.28 14.32
CA TYR A 132 9.19 -4.99 15.34
C TYR A 132 10.70 -4.91 15.04
N TYR A 133 11.11 -5.10 13.78
CA TYR A 133 12.53 -4.98 13.41
C TYR A 133 13.05 -3.55 13.48
N HIS A 134 12.24 -2.54 13.20
CA HIS A 134 12.64 -1.15 13.43
C HIS A 134 12.94 -0.88 14.91
N ILE A 135 12.08 -1.37 15.81
CA ILE A 135 12.28 -1.21 17.26
C ILE A 135 13.51 -1.96 17.76
N LYS A 136 13.69 -3.20 17.26
CA LYS A 136 14.79 -4.08 17.69
C LYS A 136 16.15 -3.55 17.24
N ASN A 137 16.22 -3.01 16.02
CA ASN A 137 17.45 -2.57 15.37
C ASN A 137 17.46 -1.05 15.20
N ARG A 138 17.07 -0.34 16.26
CA ARG A 138 17.17 1.12 16.32
C ARG A 138 18.62 1.57 16.49
N THR A 139 18.89 2.77 16.02
CA THR A 139 20.21 3.42 15.94
C THR A 139 20.20 4.81 16.57
N SER A 140 19.08 5.51 16.48
CA SER A 140 18.83 6.82 17.06
C SER A 140 18.07 6.68 18.38
N GLU A 141 18.35 7.57 19.33
CA GLU A 141 17.60 7.72 20.58
C GLU A 141 16.89 9.08 20.62
N ARG A 142 16.76 9.77 19.47
CA ARG A 142 16.02 11.04 19.36
C ARG A 142 14.56 10.80 19.73
N ARG A 143 14.02 11.67 20.59
CA ARG A 143 12.64 11.63 21.07
C ARG A 143 11.90 12.90 20.66
N ILE A 144 10.60 12.76 20.41
CA ILE A 144 9.70 13.88 20.16
C ILE A 144 8.48 13.67 21.06
N ASP A 145 8.13 14.71 21.81
CA ASP A 145 7.16 14.66 22.90
C ASP A 145 5.79 14.14 22.48
N ILE A 146 5.29 14.54 21.29
CA ILE A 146 3.97 14.11 20.78
C ILE A 146 3.85 12.58 20.65
N PHE A 147 4.98 11.88 20.49
CA PHE A 147 5.02 10.44 20.38
C PHE A 147 5.26 9.71 21.71
N ASP A 148 5.60 10.42 22.79
CA ASP A 148 5.88 9.79 24.07
C ASP A 148 4.59 9.25 24.72
N GLU A 149 4.56 7.94 25.00
CA GLU A 149 3.39 7.29 25.56
C GLU A 149 3.06 7.73 27.00
N LYS A 150 4.03 8.20 27.78
CA LYS A 150 3.81 8.67 29.15
C LYS A 150 3.25 10.09 29.16
N LEU A 151 3.72 10.96 28.27
CA LEU A 151 3.17 12.31 28.10
C LEU A 151 1.77 12.26 27.49
N HIS A 152 1.56 11.34 26.56
CA HIS A 152 0.30 11.19 25.87
C HIS A 152 -0.15 9.71 25.90
N PRO A 153 -0.83 9.25 26.97
CA PRO A 153 -1.27 7.87 27.06
C PRO A 153 -2.38 7.54 26.05
N LEU A 154 -2.41 6.31 25.54
CA LEU A 154 -3.47 5.80 24.64
C LEU A 154 -4.52 4.94 25.37
N THR A 155 -4.31 4.67 26.65
CA THR A 155 -5.14 3.81 27.49
C THR A 155 -5.34 4.45 28.85
N ARG A 156 -6.44 4.11 29.54
CA ARG A 156 -6.69 4.55 30.92
C ARG A 156 -5.67 4.07 31.94
N ASP A 157 -5.08 2.90 31.70
CA ASP A 157 -4.09 2.34 32.62
C ASP A 157 -2.84 3.21 32.63
N PRO A 158 -2.32 3.57 33.82
CA PRO A 158 -1.13 4.40 33.92
C PRO A 158 0.04 3.69 33.23
N VAL A 159 0.78 4.46 32.44
CA VAL A 159 1.98 3.96 31.76
C VAL A 159 3.02 3.63 32.84
N PRO A 160 3.54 2.38 32.89
CA PRO A 160 4.52 1.99 33.89
C PRO A 160 5.78 2.88 33.85
N ASP A 161 6.44 3.06 35.00
CA ASP A 161 7.66 3.86 35.05
C ASP A 161 8.83 3.23 34.26
N ASP A 162 8.76 1.93 33.96
CA ASP A 162 9.72 1.19 33.15
C ASP A 162 9.26 0.96 31.70
N TYR A 163 8.26 1.71 31.21
CA TYR A 163 7.71 1.58 29.86
C TYR A 163 8.74 1.69 28.73
N ASP A 164 9.81 2.45 28.95
CA ASP A 164 10.87 2.66 27.97
C ASP A 164 11.98 1.59 28.03
N ARG A 165 11.96 0.69 29.02
CA ARG A 165 13.03 -0.29 29.23
C ARG A 165 12.87 -1.56 28.40
N HIS A 166 11.62 -1.94 28.07
CA HIS A 166 11.32 -3.23 27.45
C HIS A 166 10.71 -3.03 26.07
N ASN A 167 11.39 -3.55 25.04
CA ASN A 167 10.85 -3.55 23.69
C ASN A 167 9.60 -4.44 23.59
N PRO A 168 8.53 -4.00 22.92
CA PRO A 168 7.34 -4.82 22.72
C PRO A 168 7.64 -6.07 21.90
N GLU A 169 6.96 -7.17 22.23
CA GLU A 169 6.95 -8.36 21.40
C GLU A 169 6.18 -8.11 20.09
N HIS A 170 6.56 -8.80 19.02
CA HIS A 170 5.82 -8.78 17.74
C HIS A 170 4.32 -9.04 17.93
N ARG A 171 3.95 -9.92 18.86
CA ARG A 171 2.54 -10.22 19.16
C ARG A 171 1.78 -9.02 19.72
N GLN A 172 2.42 -8.16 20.52
CA GLN A 172 1.79 -6.96 21.08
C GLN A 172 1.55 -5.93 19.98
N ILE A 173 2.54 -5.71 19.12
CA ILE A 173 2.44 -4.81 17.95
C ILE A 173 1.33 -5.30 17.01
N TYR A 174 1.33 -6.60 16.67
CA TYR A 174 0.31 -7.19 15.82
C TYR A 174 -1.11 -7.06 16.40
N LYS A 175 -1.27 -7.28 17.71
CA LYS A 175 -2.58 -7.08 18.35
C LYS A 175 -3.04 -5.63 18.24
N PHE A 176 -2.15 -4.66 18.47
CA PHE A 176 -2.47 -3.24 18.37
C PHE A 176 -2.92 -2.86 16.96
N VAL A 177 -2.09 -3.13 15.95
CA VAL A 177 -2.41 -2.85 14.53
C VAL A 177 -3.69 -3.55 14.12
N ARG A 178 -3.84 -4.85 14.43
CA ARG A 178 -5.04 -5.61 14.08
C ARG A 178 -6.31 -5.05 14.71
N THR A 179 -6.26 -4.58 15.95
CA THR A 179 -7.43 -3.99 16.62
C THR A 179 -7.89 -2.74 15.87
N LEU A 180 -6.96 -1.85 15.51
CA LEU A 180 -7.28 -0.64 14.75
C LEU A 180 -7.85 -0.98 13.36
N PHE A 181 -7.17 -1.85 12.61
CA PHE A 181 -7.61 -2.24 11.26
C PHE A 181 -8.98 -2.92 11.26
N ASN A 182 -9.28 -3.79 12.23
CA ASN A 182 -10.58 -4.44 12.30
C ASN A 182 -11.69 -3.46 12.71
N ALA A 183 -11.41 -2.57 13.67
CA ALA A 183 -12.42 -1.66 14.20
C ALA A 183 -12.74 -0.52 13.21
N ALA A 184 -11.73 0.02 12.54
CA ALA A 184 -11.86 1.04 11.50
C ALA A 184 -12.09 0.46 10.09
N GLN A 185 -12.22 -0.87 9.96
CA GLN A 185 -12.48 -1.58 8.69
C GLN A 185 -11.47 -1.27 7.57
N LEU A 186 -10.20 -1.09 7.93
CA LEU A 186 -9.14 -0.69 6.99
C LEU A 186 -8.68 -1.84 6.08
N THR A 187 -8.22 -1.46 4.89
CA THR A 187 -7.79 -2.37 3.82
C THR A 187 -6.32 -2.77 3.90
N ALA A 188 -5.90 -3.78 3.13
CA ALA A 188 -4.52 -4.27 3.15
C ALA A 188 -3.55 -3.24 2.56
N GLU A 189 -4.03 -2.50 1.59
CA GLU A 189 -3.35 -1.41 0.92
C GLU A 189 -3.04 -0.28 1.90
N CYS A 190 -4.00 0.07 2.76
CA CYS A 190 -3.79 1.04 3.85
C CYS A 190 -2.66 0.62 4.81
N ALA A 191 -2.49 -0.69 5.08
CA ALA A 191 -1.37 -1.18 5.90
C ALA A 191 -0.01 -0.98 5.22
N ILE A 192 0.07 -1.07 3.90
CA ILE A 192 1.31 -0.83 3.15
C ILE A 192 1.64 0.67 3.18
N ILE A 193 0.65 1.54 2.92
CA ILE A 193 0.82 3.00 3.00
C ILE A 193 1.23 3.45 4.41
N THR A 194 0.66 2.82 5.45
CA THR A 194 1.07 3.05 6.86
C THR A 194 2.56 2.83 7.04
N LEU A 195 3.12 1.76 6.47
CA LEU A 195 4.55 1.47 6.59
C LEU A 195 5.42 2.48 5.82
N VAL A 196 4.96 2.93 4.65
CA VAL A 196 5.62 4.01 3.89
C VAL A 196 5.71 5.29 4.72
N TYR A 197 4.59 5.73 5.30
CA TYR A 197 4.56 6.94 6.12
C TYR A 197 5.38 6.81 7.40
N LEU A 198 5.41 5.61 7.99
CA LEU A 198 6.28 5.33 9.14
C LEU A 198 7.75 5.50 8.76
N GLU A 199 8.22 4.89 7.67
CA GLU A 199 9.64 5.01 7.26
C GLU A 199 10.01 6.45 6.84
N ARG A 200 9.10 7.16 6.18
CA ARG A 200 9.28 8.60 5.89
C ARG A 200 9.45 9.40 7.17
N LEU A 201 8.62 9.16 8.18
CA LEU A 201 8.74 9.81 9.49
C LEU A 201 10.11 9.53 10.11
N LEU A 202 10.51 8.25 10.18
CA LEU A 202 11.80 7.87 10.80
C LEU A 202 12.98 8.56 10.10
N THR A 203 12.88 8.74 8.77
CA THR A 203 13.92 9.42 7.99
C THR A 203 13.89 10.94 8.21
N TYR A 204 12.78 11.61 7.89
CA TYR A 204 12.73 13.09 7.89
C TYR A 204 12.86 13.68 9.28
N ALA A 205 12.35 12.98 10.30
CA ALA A 205 12.47 13.41 11.68
C ALA A 205 13.70 12.82 12.39
N GLU A 206 14.54 12.05 11.68
CA GLU A 206 15.76 11.39 12.18
C GLU A 206 15.57 10.70 13.54
N LEU A 207 14.39 10.12 13.74
CA LEU A 207 13.99 9.46 14.96
C LEU A 207 13.83 7.97 14.71
N ASP A 208 14.01 7.19 15.76
CA ASP A 208 13.72 5.77 15.71
C ASP A 208 12.51 5.42 16.56
N ILE A 209 11.80 4.40 16.10
CA ILE A 209 10.73 3.80 16.87
C ILE A 209 11.32 2.97 18.02
N ALA A 210 10.76 3.14 19.22
CA ALA A 210 11.25 2.59 20.47
C ALA A 210 10.08 2.14 21.35
N SER A 211 10.40 1.44 22.44
CA SER A 211 9.46 1.01 23.49
C SER A 211 8.57 2.14 24.03
N CYS A 212 9.08 3.37 24.10
CA CYS A 212 8.37 4.52 24.66
C CYS A 212 7.43 5.25 23.69
N ASN A 213 7.53 5.02 22.38
CA ASN A 213 6.86 5.86 21.38
C ASN A 213 6.12 5.08 20.28
N TRP A 214 6.28 3.75 20.23
CA TRP A 214 5.85 2.95 19.09
C TRP A 214 4.34 2.99 18.86
N LYS A 215 3.51 3.01 19.90
CA LYS A 215 2.06 3.01 19.67
C LYS A 215 1.60 4.32 19.03
N ARG A 216 2.17 5.46 19.47
CA ARG A 216 1.81 6.78 18.94
C ARG A 216 2.28 6.97 17.50
N ILE A 217 3.51 6.56 17.19
CA ILE A 217 4.03 6.59 15.82
C ILE A 217 3.16 5.72 14.89
N VAL A 218 2.86 4.49 15.31
CA VAL A 218 2.04 3.58 14.52
C VAL A 218 0.61 4.12 14.36
N LEU A 219 0.01 4.67 15.41
CA LEU A 219 -1.30 5.30 15.34
C LEU A 219 -1.31 6.48 14.36
N GLY A 220 -0.35 7.40 14.47
CA GLY A 220 -0.25 8.55 13.57
C GLY A 220 -0.12 8.15 12.10
N ALA A 221 0.71 7.15 11.80
CA ALA A 221 0.86 6.62 10.45
C ALA A 221 -0.44 6.00 9.91
N ILE A 222 -1.19 5.27 10.76
CA ILE A 222 -2.49 4.68 10.39
C ILE A 222 -3.54 5.75 10.13
N LEU A 223 -3.62 6.78 10.98
CA LEU A 223 -4.56 7.90 10.81
C LEU A 223 -4.39 8.54 9.44
N LEU A 224 -3.16 8.89 9.07
CA LEU A 224 -2.87 9.49 7.78
C LEU A 224 -3.13 8.55 6.61
N ALA A 225 -2.66 7.30 6.71
CA ALA A 225 -2.90 6.31 5.65
C ALA A 225 -4.39 6.10 5.39
N SER A 226 -5.21 6.00 6.45
CA SER A 226 -6.66 5.80 6.35
C SER A 226 -7.40 6.97 5.73
N LYS A 227 -6.85 8.19 5.81
CA LYS A 227 -7.46 9.39 5.23
C LYS A 227 -7.06 9.65 3.79
N VAL A 228 -5.83 9.29 3.43
CA VAL A 228 -5.29 9.53 2.10
C VAL A 228 -5.67 8.41 1.13
N TRP A 229 -5.69 7.16 1.62
CA TRP A 229 -5.90 5.99 0.75
C TRP A 229 -7.36 5.52 0.67
N ASP A 230 -8.14 5.69 1.73
CA ASP A 230 -9.52 5.19 1.76
C ASP A 230 -10.49 6.24 1.21
N ASP A 231 -11.34 5.84 0.27
CA ASP A 231 -12.43 6.69 -0.24
C ASP A 231 -13.47 7.01 0.84
N GLN A 232 -13.58 6.14 1.86
CA GLN A 232 -14.42 6.33 3.04
C GLN A 232 -13.54 6.63 4.25
N ALA A 233 -12.95 7.84 4.27
CA ALA A 233 -12.06 8.25 5.34
C ALA A 233 -12.73 8.18 6.72
N VAL A 234 -12.03 7.53 7.67
CA VAL A 234 -12.45 7.41 9.07
C VAL A 234 -12.10 8.68 9.83
N TRP A 235 -13.04 9.20 10.62
CA TRP A 235 -12.87 10.48 11.31
C TRP A 235 -12.13 10.26 12.63
N ASN A 236 -11.43 11.28 13.14
CA ASN A 236 -10.68 11.14 14.41
C ASN A 236 -11.59 10.80 15.60
N VAL A 237 -12.85 11.25 15.57
CA VAL A 237 -13.85 10.89 16.59
C VAL A 237 -14.13 9.39 16.62
N ASP A 238 -14.06 8.70 15.47
CA ASP A 238 -14.26 7.25 15.41
C ASP A 238 -13.07 6.52 16.05
N TYR A 239 -11.85 7.01 15.84
CA TYR A 239 -10.66 6.50 16.53
C TYR A 239 -10.72 6.71 18.05
N CYS A 240 -11.29 7.82 18.53
CA CYS A 240 -11.56 8.03 19.95
C CYS A 240 -12.60 7.04 20.51
N GLN A 241 -13.55 6.55 19.70
CA GLN A 241 -14.48 5.49 20.14
C GLN A 241 -13.78 4.13 20.28
N ILE A 242 -12.78 3.86 19.44
CA ILE A 242 -11.94 2.66 19.49
C ILE A 242 -11.00 2.74 20.70
N LEU A 243 -10.32 3.87 20.86
CA LEU A 243 -9.38 4.20 21.93
C LEU A 243 -10.06 5.14 22.93
N LYS A 244 -11.02 4.58 23.68
CA LYS A 244 -12.04 5.26 24.51
C LYS A 244 -11.57 6.39 25.44
N ASP A 245 -10.28 6.49 25.70
CA ASP A 245 -9.69 7.40 26.68
C ASP A 245 -8.80 8.48 26.04
N ILE A 246 -8.85 8.65 24.70
CA ILE A 246 -8.12 9.69 23.97
C ILE A 246 -9.08 10.81 23.56
N THR A 247 -8.66 12.06 23.77
CA THR A 247 -9.44 13.23 23.37
C THR A 247 -9.31 13.49 21.87
N VAL A 248 -10.33 14.10 21.27
CA VAL A 248 -10.30 14.45 19.84
C VAL A 248 -9.19 15.47 19.57
N GLU A 249 -8.93 16.35 20.53
CA GLU A 249 -7.85 17.34 20.46
C GLU A 249 -6.46 16.69 20.39
N ASP A 250 -6.19 15.67 21.22
CA ASP A 250 -4.92 14.93 21.19
C ASP A 250 -4.76 14.16 19.88
N MET A 251 -5.85 13.58 19.35
CA MET A 251 -5.84 12.87 18.07
C MET A 251 -5.57 13.81 16.89
N ASN A 252 -6.23 14.98 16.87
CA ASN A 252 -6.03 16.01 15.84
C ASN A 252 -4.59 16.56 15.90
N GLU A 253 -4.05 16.77 17.09
CA GLU A 253 -2.69 17.26 17.28
C GLU A 253 -1.65 16.23 16.83
N LEU A 254 -1.84 14.94 17.17
CA LEU A 254 -1.00 13.85 16.68
C LEU A 254 -0.99 13.80 15.15
N GLU A 255 -2.14 13.89 14.51
CA GLU A 255 -2.26 13.94 13.05
C GLU A 255 -1.54 15.13 12.44
N ARG A 256 -1.76 16.33 12.99
CA ARG A 256 -1.14 17.58 12.52
C ARG A 256 0.39 17.51 12.61
N GLN A 257 0.92 17.09 13.75
CA GLN A 257 2.35 16.95 13.98
C GLN A 257 2.97 15.89 13.06
N PHE A 258 2.27 14.77 12.83
CA PHE A 258 2.74 13.75 11.92
C PHE A 258 2.84 14.29 10.48
N LEU A 259 1.84 15.03 9.99
CA LEU A 259 1.87 15.67 8.67
C LEU A 259 3.03 16.67 8.52
N GLU A 260 3.26 17.49 9.55
CA GLU A 260 4.36 18.46 9.56
C GLU A 260 5.73 17.78 9.52
N LEU A 261 5.92 16.69 10.28
CA LEU A 261 7.14 15.90 10.25
C LEU A 261 7.34 15.16 8.93
N LEU A 262 6.26 14.87 8.21
CA LEU A 262 6.30 14.35 6.84
C LEU A 262 6.56 15.45 5.80
N GLN A 263 6.65 16.71 6.22
CA GLN A 263 6.71 17.87 5.32
C GLN A 263 5.59 17.85 4.29
N PHE A 264 4.41 17.33 4.67
CA PHE A 264 3.26 17.12 3.81
C PHE A 264 3.51 16.21 2.59
N ASN A 265 4.63 15.47 2.53
CA ASN A 265 4.89 14.46 1.50
C ASN A 265 4.04 13.19 1.75
N ILE A 266 2.76 13.29 1.38
CA ILE A 266 1.76 12.23 1.49
C ILE A 266 1.55 11.48 0.17
N ASN A 267 2.12 11.95 -0.94
CA ASN A 267 1.96 11.26 -2.21
C ASN A 267 2.75 9.94 -2.19
N VAL A 268 2.08 8.82 -2.51
CA VAL A 268 2.72 7.51 -2.63
C VAL A 268 2.54 7.00 -4.07
N PRO A 269 3.58 7.13 -4.91
CA PRO A 269 3.55 6.59 -6.27
C PRO A 269 3.32 5.08 -6.28
N SER A 270 2.70 4.57 -7.35
CA SER A 270 2.45 3.12 -7.50
C SER A 270 3.73 2.27 -7.47
N SER A 271 4.87 2.83 -7.90
CA SER A 271 6.18 2.19 -7.81
C SER A 271 6.63 1.98 -6.36
N VAL A 272 6.46 3.00 -5.51
CA VAL A 272 6.78 2.93 -4.07
C VAL A 272 5.86 1.91 -3.39
N TYR A 273 4.56 1.97 -3.65
CA TYR A 273 3.61 0.98 -3.14
C TYR A 273 4.01 -0.45 -3.54
N ALA A 274 4.31 -0.68 -4.82
CA ALA A 274 4.70 -2.00 -5.31
C ALA A 274 6.01 -2.50 -4.68
N LYS A 275 7.00 -1.61 -4.52
CA LYS A 275 8.26 -1.90 -3.83
C LYS A 275 8.00 -2.40 -2.41
N TYR A 276 7.25 -1.64 -1.61
CA TYR A 276 6.92 -2.04 -0.24
C TYR A 276 6.11 -3.35 -0.18
N TYR A 277 5.18 -3.56 -1.12
CA TYR A 277 4.45 -4.81 -1.22
C TYR A 277 5.38 -6.02 -1.45
N PHE A 278 6.30 -5.94 -2.41
CA PHE A 278 7.21 -7.05 -2.72
C PHE A 278 8.25 -7.28 -1.62
N ASP A 279 8.75 -6.21 -0.99
CA ASP A 279 9.66 -6.32 0.14
C ASP A 279 8.98 -6.95 1.36
N LEU A 280 7.70 -6.64 1.60
CA LEU A 280 6.89 -7.28 2.66
C LEU A 280 6.68 -8.77 2.38
N ARG A 281 6.50 -9.17 1.11
CA ARG A 281 6.43 -10.59 0.74
C ARG A 281 7.75 -11.29 1.00
N THR A 282 8.87 -10.66 0.65
CA THR A 282 10.21 -11.18 0.92
C THR A 282 10.42 -11.39 2.42
N LEU A 283 10.01 -10.42 3.24
CA LEU A 283 10.04 -10.53 4.70
C LEU A 283 9.15 -11.67 5.21
N ALA A 284 7.96 -11.83 4.65
CA ALA A 284 7.02 -12.89 5.01
C ALA A 284 7.58 -14.28 4.71
N GLU A 285 8.21 -14.45 3.56
CA GLU A 285 8.82 -15.72 3.14
C GLU A 285 10.01 -16.10 4.02
N ALA A 286 10.84 -15.13 4.40
CA ALA A 286 11.99 -15.33 5.28
C ALA A 286 11.58 -15.73 6.71
N ASN A 287 10.37 -15.37 7.14
CA ASN A 287 9.86 -15.59 8.50
C ASN A 287 8.75 -16.65 8.57
N ASP A 288 8.57 -17.46 7.52
CA ASP A 288 7.53 -18.51 7.43
C ASP A 288 6.10 -17.96 7.69
N LEU A 289 5.85 -16.69 7.35
CA LEU A 289 4.54 -16.03 7.42
C LEU A 289 3.77 -16.08 6.09
N SER A 290 4.41 -16.56 5.02
CA SER A 290 3.79 -16.76 3.70
C SER A 290 2.62 -17.75 3.79
N PHE A 291 1.52 -17.45 3.12
CA PHE A 291 0.40 -18.39 3.04
C PHE A 291 0.74 -19.61 2.17
N PRO A 292 0.05 -20.74 2.42
CA PRO A 292 0.20 -21.90 1.55
C PRO A 292 -0.22 -21.52 0.13
N THR A 293 0.67 -21.76 -0.82
CA THR A 293 0.37 -21.62 -2.23
C THR A 293 -0.48 -22.79 -2.69
N GLU A 294 -1.54 -22.52 -3.42
CA GLU A 294 -2.40 -23.53 -4.01
C GLU A 294 -2.13 -23.64 -5.51
N PRO A 295 -2.31 -24.84 -6.11
CA PRO A 295 -2.22 -24.97 -7.56
C PRO A 295 -3.29 -24.09 -8.22
N LEU A 296 -2.88 -23.35 -9.24
CA LEU A 296 -3.75 -22.47 -9.99
C LEU A 296 -4.88 -23.28 -10.62
N SER A 297 -6.12 -23.00 -10.22
CA SER A 297 -7.30 -23.63 -10.81
C SER A 297 -7.64 -23.04 -12.18
N LYS A 298 -8.37 -23.79 -13.01
CA LYS A 298 -8.83 -23.32 -14.33
C LYS A 298 -9.70 -22.07 -14.22
N GLU A 299 -10.60 -22.03 -13.23
CA GLU A 299 -11.46 -20.88 -12.95
C GLU A 299 -10.65 -19.65 -12.55
N ARG A 300 -9.66 -19.83 -11.67
CA ARG A 300 -8.78 -18.75 -11.22
C ARG A 300 -7.92 -18.22 -12.36
N ALA A 301 -7.40 -19.10 -13.23
CA ALA A 301 -6.65 -18.71 -14.41
C ALA A 301 -7.49 -17.87 -15.38
N GLN A 302 -8.74 -18.28 -15.64
CA GLN A 302 -9.67 -17.51 -16.48
C GLN A 302 -9.97 -16.13 -15.88
N LYS A 303 -10.18 -16.04 -14.56
CA LYS A 303 -10.42 -14.77 -13.87
C LYS A 303 -9.21 -13.84 -13.99
N LEU A 304 -8.00 -14.36 -13.79
CA LEU A 304 -6.75 -13.59 -13.94
C LEU A 304 -6.52 -13.15 -15.39
N GLU A 305 -6.80 -14.00 -16.38
CA GLU A 305 -6.68 -13.65 -17.79
C GLU A 305 -7.68 -12.56 -18.18
N ALA A 306 -8.91 -12.61 -17.67
CA ALA A 306 -9.90 -11.56 -17.89
C ALA A 306 -9.46 -10.21 -17.29
N MET A 307 -8.96 -10.20 -16.04
CA MET A 307 -8.42 -8.99 -15.41
C MET A 307 -7.23 -8.41 -16.18
N SER A 308 -6.32 -9.27 -16.63
CA SER A 308 -5.14 -8.86 -17.40
C SER A 308 -5.52 -8.21 -18.74
N ARG A 309 -6.53 -8.75 -19.44
CA ARG A 309 -7.05 -8.17 -20.69
C ARG A 309 -7.61 -6.77 -20.46
N VAL A 310 -8.43 -6.58 -19.43
CA VAL A 310 -8.99 -5.26 -19.09
C VAL A 310 -7.89 -4.22 -18.84
N MET A 311 -6.83 -4.61 -18.09
CA MET A 311 -5.71 -3.71 -17.82
C MET A 311 -4.88 -3.41 -19.07
N GLN A 312 -4.67 -4.41 -19.93
CA GLN A 312 -3.99 -4.23 -21.21
C GLN A 312 -4.75 -3.27 -22.12
N ASP A 313 -6.07 -3.42 -22.23
CA ASP A 313 -6.93 -2.54 -23.02
C ASP A 313 -6.84 -1.10 -22.50
N LYS A 314 -6.91 -0.90 -21.18
CA LYS A 314 -6.73 0.42 -20.54
C LYS A 314 -5.36 1.03 -20.86
N ALA A 315 -4.28 0.28 -20.69
CA ALA A 315 -2.93 0.74 -21.00
C ALA A 315 -2.77 1.09 -22.49
N THR A 316 -3.35 0.30 -23.39
CA THR A 316 -3.32 0.60 -24.83
C THR A 316 -4.12 1.86 -25.17
N ALA A 317 -5.28 2.07 -24.54
CA ALA A 317 -6.07 3.27 -24.73
C ALA A 317 -5.32 4.53 -24.26
N GLU A 318 -4.64 4.45 -23.11
CA GLU A 318 -3.80 5.54 -22.58
C GLU A 318 -2.59 5.82 -23.48
N ALA A 319 -1.90 4.78 -23.96
CA ALA A 319 -0.77 4.94 -24.88
C ALA A 319 -1.19 5.62 -26.20
N LEU A 320 -2.34 5.23 -26.75
CA LEU A 320 -2.90 5.87 -27.95
C LEU A 320 -3.27 7.34 -27.71
N LYS A 321 -3.87 7.65 -26.55
CA LYS A 321 -4.20 9.03 -26.15
C LYS A 321 -2.94 9.90 -26.03
N ASN A 322 -1.83 9.34 -25.58
CA ASN A 322 -0.55 10.03 -25.41
C ASN A 322 0.32 10.01 -26.68
N GLY A 323 -0.20 9.57 -27.83
CA GLY A 323 0.54 9.55 -29.10
C GLY A 323 1.71 8.55 -29.14
N MET A 324 1.82 7.67 -28.14
CA MET A 324 2.86 6.64 -28.10
C MET A 324 2.51 5.55 -29.12
N LYS A 325 3.33 5.43 -30.17
CA LYS A 325 3.17 4.36 -31.16
C LYS A 325 3.49 3.02 -30.49
N LYS A 326 2.56 2.07 -30.65
CA LYS A 326 2.70 0.68 -30.22
C LYS A 326 4.05 0.14 -30.73
N TRP A 327 4.90 -0.36 -29.84
CA TRP A 327 6.17 -0.96 -30.25
C TRP A 327 5.88 -2.21 -31.09
N SER A 328 6.39 -2.24 -32.32
CA SER A 328 6.19 -3.29 -33.32
C SER A 328 6.63 -4.68 -32.86
N SER A 329 7.46 -4.76 -31.81
CA SER A 329 7.86 -6.03 -31.18
C SER A 329 6.71 -6.78 -30.49
N ILE A 330 5.55 -6.14 -30.28
CA ILE A 330 4.35 -6.78 -29.72
C ILE A 330 3.40 -7.34 -30.80
N ASP A 331 3.51 -6.87 -32.04
CA ASP A 331 2.62 -7.29 -33.13
C ASP A 331 2.99 -8.67 -33.68
N ASN A 332 4.26 -9.10 -33.53
CA ASN A 332 4.70 -10.45 -33.89
C ASN A 332 4.15 -11.55 -32.96
N ILE A 333 3.50 -11.20 -31.85
CA ILE A 333 2.77 -12.14 -30.99
C ILE A 333 1.31 -12.32 -31.47
N HIS A 334 0.77 -11.35 -32.19
CA HIS A 334 -0.65 -11.30 -32.57
C HIS A 334 -0.93 -11.58 -34.05
N GLN A 335 0.09 -11.65 -34.91
CA GLN A 335 -0.08 -11.83 -36.36
C GLN A 335 -0.34 -13.28 -36.83
N GLN A 336 -1.02 -14.09 -36.02
CA GLN A 336 -1.80 -15.24 -36.52
C GLN A 336 -3.20 -15.14 -35.92
N GLY A 337 -4.19 -14.96 -36.80
CA GLY A 337 -5.60 -14.65 -36.52
C GLY A 337 -6.34 -15.73 -35.72
N GLY A 338 -5.95 -15.91 -34.46
CA GLY A 338 -6.66 -16.65 -33.46
C GLY A 338 -6.51 -15.93 -32.13
N ILE A 339 -7.59 -15.89 -31.35
CA ILE A 339 -7.53 -15.58 -29.93
C ILE A 339 -6.60 -16.62 -29.30
N ARG A 340 -5.28 -16.35 -29.24
CA ARG A 340 -4.40 -17.13 -28.38
C ARG A 340 -4.80 -16.77 -26.96
N ARG A 341 -5.70 -17.59 -26.41
CA ARG A 341 -5.81 -17.78 -24.97
C ARG A 341 -4.40 -18.12 -24.50
N SER A 342 -3.90 -17.42 -23.50
CA SER A 342 -2.70 -17.89 -22.80
C SER A 342 -3.13 -19.14 -22.04
N VAL A 343 -3.18 -20.28 -22.73
CA VAL A 343 -3.63 -21.53 -22.13
C VAL A 343 -2.51 -21.99 -21.21
N ALA A 344 -2.60 -21.60 -19.94
CA ALA A 344 -1.99 -22.40 -18.90
C ALA A 344 -2.60 -23.80 -19.02
N ILE A 345 -1.82 -24.78 -19.49
CA ILE A 345 -2.25 -26.18 -19.54
C ILE A 345 -2.22 -26.67 -18.10
N LEU A 346 -3.29 -26.39 -17.38
CA LEU A 346 -3.51 -26.83 -16.01
C LEU A 346 -4.09 -28.25 -16.08
N SER A 347 -3.27 -29.23 -15.74
CA SER A 347 -3.63 -30.66 -15.68
C SER A 347 -4.58 -30.95 -14.54
#